data_AF-A0A0A2M613-F1
#
_entry.id   AF-A0A0A2M613-F1
#
_cell.length_a   1.000
_cell.length_b   1.000
_cell.length_c   1.000
_cell.angle_alpha   90.00
_cell.angle_beta   90.00
_cell.angle_gamma   90.00
#
_symmetry.space_group_name_H-M   'P 1'
#
loop_
_entity.id
_entity.type
_entity.pdbx_description
1 polymer ?
#
loop_
_entity_poly.entity_id
_entity_poly.type
_entity_poly.pdbx_seq_one_letter_code
_entity_poly.pdbx_strand_id
1 'polypeptide(L)'
;MKISSKYDWLNHVEGLPKMVAEGVKLGKLNTTEVAGPKSNPEIMALAKEAGVAGIYKSDEVAWCAVAMVVLALRAGKKVPFTGYDRLRAKSFLKFGTKIDVPELGDVLVFNRDGGGHVGLYVGEDPSYYHVAGGNQSNQFSVTRIAKNRLSEARRPDYSIGTPASVKRIYLSATGGVSENEA
;
A
#
# COMPACT_ATOMS: atom_id res chain seq x y z
N MET A 1 -13.53 10.73 2.10
CA MET A 1 -12.37 9.87 2.41
C MET A 1 -12.88 8.44 2.41
N LYS A 2 -12.37 7.55 1.54
CA LYS A 2 -12.79 6.14 1.55
C LYS A 2 -11.93 5.28 2.50
N ILE A 3 -10.89 5.88 3.09
CA ILE A 3 -10.32 5.38 4.34
C ILE A 3 -11.36 5.65 5.45
N SER A 4 -11.82 4.60 6.12
CA SER A 4 -12.80 4.69 7.20
C SER A 4 -12.37 5.73 8.26
N SER A 5 -13.34 6.42 8.87
CA SER A 5 -13.11 7.35 10.00
C SER A 5 -12.30 6.73 11.14
N LYS A 6 -12.30 5.40 11.24
CA LYS A 6 -11.48 4.60 12.16
C LYS A 6 -9.97 4.84 12.00
N TYR A 7 -9.50 5.29 10.84
CA TYR A 7 -8.11 5.60 10.58
C TYR A 7 -7.85 7.10 10.46
N ASP A 8 -8.79 7.96 10.87
CA ASP A 8 -8.61 9.41 10.84
C ASP A 8 -7.44 9.88 11.71
N TRP A 9 -7.10 9.11 12.75
CA TRP A 9 -5.93 9.35 13.59
C TRP A 9 -4.64 9.52 12.79
N LEU A 10 -4.52 8.91 11.61
CA LEU A 10 -3.37 9.10 10.72
C LEU A 10 -3.17 10.56 10.29
N ASN A 11 -4.23 11.36 10.18
CA ASN A 11 -4.13 12.80 9.86
C ASN A 11 -3.50 13.62 11.00
N HIS A 12 -3.40 13.05 12.22
CA HIS A 12 -2.99 13.75 13.44
C HIS A 12 -1.68 13.21 14.02
N VAL A 13 -0.98 12.32 13.32
CA VAL A 13 0.30 11.76 13.75
C VAL A 13 1.44 12.73 13.45
N GLU A 14 2.07 13.25 14.50
CA GLU A 14 3.31 14.01 14.35
C GLU A 14 4.41 13.11 13.79
N GLY A 15 5.14 13.62 12.78
CA GLY A 15 6.19 12.86 12.12
C GLY A 15 5.69 11.63 11.38
N LEU A 16 4.45 11.64 10.86
CA LEU A 16 3.91 10.52 10.07
C LEU A 16 4.88 10.11 8.94
N PRO A 17 5.14 8.80 8.71
CA PRO A 17 6.01 8.37 7.62
C PRO A 17 5.48 8.89 6.28
N LYS A 18 6.33 9.52 5.47
CA LYS A 18 5.92 10.21 4.24
C LYS A 18 5.10 9.33 3.29
N MET A 19 5.45 8.05 3.13
CA MET A 19 4.66 7.13 2.30
C MET A 19 3.22 6.94 2.83
N VAL A 20 3.04 6.91 4.15
CA VAL A 20 1.70 6.83 4.77
C VAL A 20 0.94 8.12 4.56
N ALA A 21 1.60 9.28 4.69
CA ALA A 21 0.99 10.59 4.39
C ALA A 21 0.50 10.66 2.93
N GLU A 22 1.28 10.16 1.98
CA GLU A 22 0.87 10.06 0.58
C GLU A 22 -0.28 9.06 0.38
N GLY A 23 -0.29 7.93 1.11
CA GLY A 23 -1.40 6.98 1.12
C GLY A 23 -2.70 7.60 1.63
N VAL A 24 -2.65 8.43 2.68
CA VAL A 24 -3.80 9.18 3.19
C VAL A 24 -4.35 10.15 2.13
N LYS A 25 -3.47 10.83 1.37
CA LYS A 25 -3.90 11.69 0.25
C LYS A 25 -4.55 10.86 -0.85
N LEU A 26 -3.95 9.73 -1.23
CA LEU A 26 -4.47 8.84 -2.27
C LEU A 26 -5.84 8.26 -1.91
N GLY A 27 -6.04 7.85 -0.65
CA GLY A 27 -7.33 7.36 -0.15
C GLY A 27 -8.45 8.41 -0.05
N LYS A 28 -8.14 9.68 -0.33
CA LYS A 28 -9.12 10.76 -0.50
C LYS A 28 -9.56 10.91 -1.97
N LEU A 29 -8.81 10.36 -2.92
CA LEU A 29 -9.15 10.38 -4.35
C LEU A 29 -10.21 9.33 -4.69
N ASN A 30 -10.94 9.55 -5.79
CA ASN A 30 -11.87 8.54 -6.30
C ASN A 30 -11.10 7.47 -7.09
N THR A 31 -10.62 6.46 -6.38
CA THR A 31 -9.87 5.33 -6.96
C THR A 31 -10.72 4.08 -7.17
N THR A 32 -12.05 4.22 -7.20
CA THR A 32 -12.94 3.08 -7.46
C THR A 32 -12.82 2.67 -8.92
N GLU A 33 -12.36 1.45 -9.20
CA GLU A 33 -12.36 0.88 -10.55
C GLU A 33 -13.75 0.99 -11.18
N VAL A 34 -13.78 1.20 -12.50
CA VAL A 34 -15.02 1.25 -13.25
C VAL A 34 -15.15 -0.04 -14.03
N ALA A 35 -16.18 -0.84 -13.75
CA ALA A 35 -16.41 -2.08 -14.49
C ALA A 35 -16.68 -1.79 -15.99
N GLY A 36 -16.08 -2.60 -16.88
CA GLY A 36 -16.26 -2.50 -18.32
C GLY A 36 -15.12 -1.74 -19.03
N PRO A 37 -15.30 -1.28 -20.27
CA PRO A 37 -14.20 -0.80 -21.13
C PRO A 37 -13.62 0.57 -20.73
N LYS A 38 -14.11 1.17 -19.63
CA LYS A 38 -13.68 2.48 -19.16
C LYS A 38 -12.83 2.31 -17.93
N SER A 39 -11.64 2.91 -17.91
CA SER A 39 -10.80 2.91 -16.73
C SER A 39 -10.95 4.18 -15.90
N ASN A 40 -10.78 4.05 -14.60
CA ASN A 40 -10.73 5.19 -13.69
C ASN A 40 -9.53 6.09 -14.03
N PRO A 41 -9.74 7.38 -14.32
CA PRO A 41 -8.67 8.30 -14.73
C PRO A 41 -7.60 8.51 -13.64
N GLU A 42 -7.95 8.41 -12.36
CA GLU A 42 -6.99 8.50 -11.25
C GLU A 42 -6.03 7.31 -11.28
N ILE A 43 -6.56 6.08 -11.46
CA ILE A 43 -5.72 4.86 -11.54
C ILE A 43 -4.78 4.95 -12.75
N MET A 44 -5.28 5.43 -13.89
CA MET A 44 -4.45 5.62 -15.08
C MET A 44 -3.39 6.71 -14.89
N ALA A 45 -3.69 7.76 -14.14
CA ALA A 45 -2.71 8.79 -13.76
C ALA A 45 -1.61 8.20 -12.85
N LEU A 46 -1.95 7.32 -11.91
CA LEU A 46 -0.97 6.59 -11.10
C LEU A 46 -0.05 5.73 -11.97
N ALA A 47 -0.60 5.03 -12.97
CA ALA A 47 0.20 4.24 -13.90
C ALA A 47 1.18 5.09 -14.72
N LYS A 48 0.77 6.31 -15.12
CA LYS A 48 1.66 7.27 -15.77
C LYS A 48 2.77 7.74 -14.85
N GLU A 49 2.45 8.11 -13.61
CA GLU A 49 3.41 8.56 -12.61
C GLU A 49 4.40 7.45 -12.21
N ALA A 50 3.92 6.22 -12.08
CA ALA A 50 4.74 5.04 -11.87
C ALA A 50 5.60 4.66 -13.09
N GLY A 51 5.47 5.35 -14.23
CA GLY A 51 6.26 5.11 -15.44
C GLY A 51 5.90 3.80 -16.16
N VAL A 52 4.65 3.34 -16.04
CA VAL A 52 4.17 2.07 -16.61
C VAL A 52 2.99 2.23 -17.57
N ALA A 53 2.59 3.44 -17.95
CA ALA A 53 1.50 3.67 -18.91
C ALA A 53 1.69 2.95 -20.27
N GLY A 54 2.94 2.65 -20.65
CA GLY A 54 3.24 1.86 -21.85
C GLY A 54 2.78 0.41 -21.77
N ILE A 55 2.70 -0.18 -20.57
CA ILE A 55 2.41 -1.61 -20.32
C ILE A 55 1.12 -1.84 -19.52
N TYR A 56 0.65 -0.83 -18.78
CA TYR A 56 -0.58 -0.87 -18.00
C TYR A 56 -1.74 -0.28 -18.82
N LYS A 57 -2.69 -1.14 -19.22
CA LYS A 57 -3.71 -0.79 -20.23
C LYS A 57 -5.14 -0.72 -19.69
N SER A 58 -5.40 -1.23 -18.50
CA SER A 58 -6.72 -1.26 -17.88
C SER A 58 -6.58 -1.24 -16.36
N ASP A 59 -7.54 -0.65 -15.66
CA ASP A 59 -7.69 -0.68 -14.21
C ASP A 59 -8.16 -2.02 -13.65
N GLU A 60 -8.59 -2.96 -14.52
CA GLU A 60 -8.81 -4.37 -14.17
C GLU A 60 -7.50 -5.11 -13.82
N VAL A 61 -6.34 -4.56 -14.20
CA VAL A 61 -5.03 -5.12 -13.83
C VAL A 61 -4.71 -4.72 -12.40
N ALA A 62 -4.36 -5.71 -11.56
CA ALA A 62 -4.01 -5.45 -10.17
C ALA A 62 -2.96 -4.32 -10.02
N TRP A 63 -3.34 -3.25 -9.32
CA TRP A 63 -2.55 -2.02 -9.21
C TRP A 63 -2.03 -1.72 -7.80
N CYS A 64 -2.05 -2.72 -6.91
CA CYS A 64 -1.45 -2.60 -5.58
C CYS A 64 0.03 -2.18 -5.65
N ALA A 65 0.81 -2.78 -6.55
CA ALA A 65 2.21 -2.41 -6.77
C ALA A 65 2.36 -1.02 -7.40
N VAL A 66 1.48 -0.64 -8.33
CA VAL A 66 1.48 0.69 -8.96
C VAL A 66 1.26 1.78 -7.91
N ALA A 67 0.27 1.62 -7.04
CA ALA A 67 0.02 2.54 -5.94
C ALA A 67 1.25 2.68 -5.05
N MET A 68 1.86 1.57 -4.64
CA MET A 68 3.04 1.59 -3.78
C MET A 68 4.27 2.23 -4.43
N VAL A 69 4.44 2.08 -5.75
CA VAL A 69 5.49 2.78 -6.50
C VAL A 69 5.25 4.29 -6.44
N VAL A 70 4.02 4.74 -6.68
CA VAL A 70 3.67 6.17 -6.59
C VAL A 70 3.92 6.71 -5.18
N LEU A 71 3.49 6.00 -4.13
CA LEU A 71 3.73 6.42 -2.75
C LEU A 71 5.23 6.54 -2.45
N ALA A 72 6.04 5.59 -2.92
CA ALA A 72 7.49 5.63 -2.76
C ALA A 72 8.10 6.85 -3.49
N LEU A 73 7.73 7.09 -4.75
CA LEU A 73 8.24 8.20 -5.56
C LEU A 73 7.89 9.56 -4.93
N ARG A 74 6.62 9.78 -4.56
CA ARG A 74 6.17 11.01 -3.90
C ARG A 74 6.83 11.23 -2.54
N ALA A 75 7.14 10.16 -1.82
CA ALA A 75 7.88 10.21 -0.56
C ALA A 75 9.40 10.39 -0.73
N GLY A 76 9.91 10.51 -1.97
CA GLY A 76 11.33 10.65 -2.27
C GLY A 76 12.15 9.38 -2.02
N LYS A 77 11.52 8.20 -2.08
CA LYS A 77 12.18 6.90 -1.88
C LYS A 77 12.69 6.34 -3.20
N LYS A 78 13.83 5.64 -3.14
CA LYS A 78 14.38 4.91 -4.30
C LYS A 78 13.57 3.64 -4.52
N VAL A 79 13.06 3.46 -5.74
CA VAL A 79 12.43 2.20 -6.19
C VAL A 79 13.48 1.39 -6.95
N PRO A 80 13.93 0.23 -6.43
CA PRO A 80 15.08 -0.50 -6.99
C PRO A 80 14.74 -1.39 -8.20
N PHE A 81 13.59 -1.16 -8.84
CA PHE A 81 13.09 -1.93 -9.98
C PHE A 81 12.30 -1.04 -10.96
N THR A 82 12.18 -1.49 -12.20
CA THR A 82 11.64 -0.71 -13.33
C THR A 82 10.76 -1.58 -14.23
N GLY A 83 10.07 -0.94 -15.19
CA GLY A 83 9.26 -1.65 -16.19
C GLY A 83 8.18 -2.54 -15.57
N TYR A 84 8.06 -3.77 -16.06
CA TYR A 84 7.03 -4.72 -15.62
C TYR A 84 7.13 -5.07 -14.12
N ASP A 85 8.30 -5.00 -13.51
CA ASP A 85 8.47 -5.26 -12.09
C ASP A 85 7.71 -4.24 -11.22
N ARG A 86 7.41 -3.04 -11.73
CA ARG A 86 6.58 -2.05 -11.04
C ARG A 86 5.09 -2.43 -10.97
N LEU A 87 4.66 -3.46 -11.70
CA LEU A 87 3.33 -4.05 -11.62
C LEU A 87 3.25 -5.23 -10.64
N ARG A 88 4.37 -5.67 -10.05
CA ARG A 88 4.43 -6.91 -9.26
C ARG A 88 4.65 -6.62 -7.78
N ALA A 89 3.73 -7.09 -6.93
CA ALA A 89 3.86 -6.98 -5.48
C ALA A 89 5.19 -7.55 -4.95
N LYS A 90 5.61 -8.72 -5.46
CA LYS A 90 6.86 -9.39 -5.04
C LYS A 90 8.13 -8.61 -5.39
N SER A 91 8.10 -7.63 -6.29
CA SER A 91 9.26 -6.77 -6.54
C SER A 91 9.65 -5.94 -5.31
N PHE A 92 8.69 -5.63 -4.44
CA PHE A 92 8.93 -4.91 -3.19
C PHE A 92 9.79 -5.70 -2.19
N LEU A 93 10.00 -7.01 -2.37
CA LEU A 93 11.00 -7.77 -1.60
C LEU A 93 12.43 -7.21 -1.77
N LYS A 94 12.69 -6.40 -2.81
CA LYS A 94 13.97 -5.71 -3.03
C LYS A 94 14.01 -4.29 -2.45
N PHE A 95 12.88 -3.76 -1.96
CA PHE A 95 12.75 -2.37 -1.51
C PHE A 95 13.23 -2.19 -0.06
N GLY A 96 13.98 -1.11 0.22
CA GLY A 96 14.42 -0.78 1.58
C GLY A 96 15.12 -1.94 2.30
N THR A 97 14.94 -2.04 3.62
CA THR A 97 15.59 -3.05 4.47
C THR A 97 14.59 -4.08 4.99
N LYS A 98 14.96 -5.37 4.98
CA LYS A 98 14.12 -6.44 5.56
C LYS A 98 14.02 -6.28 7.07
N ILE A 99 12.82 -6.46 7.62
CA ILE A 99 12.54 -6.39 9.06
C ILE A 99 11.61 -7.52 9.47
N ASP A 100 11.76 -8.00 10.71
CA ASP A 100 10.97 -9.10 11.25
C ASP A 100 9.70 -8.63 11.97
N VAL A 101 9.72 -7.41 12.51
CA VAL A 101 8.62 -6.83 13.29
C VAL A 101 8.12 -5.57 12.58
N PRO A 102 6.99 -5.65 11.85
CA PRO A 102 6.48 -4.51 11.09
C PRO A 102 5.95 -3.38 11.96
N GLU A 103 6.21 -2.14 11.52
CA GLU A 103 5.83 -0.91 12.20
C GLU A 103 5.19 0.09 11.22
N LEU A 104 4.65 1.19 11.75
CA LEU A 104 3.99 2.22 10.94
C LEU A 104 4.83 2.67 9.74
N GLY A 105 4.28 2.47 8.53
CA GLY A 105 4.91 2.84 7.26
C GLY A 105 5.82 1.79 6.63
N ASP A 106 6.03 0.65 7.28
CA ASP A 106 6.70 -0.48 6.63
C ASP A 106 5.85 -1.03 5.48
N VAL A 107 6.53 -1.45 4.40
CA VAL A 107 5.89 -2.11 3.26
C VAL A 107 5.70 -3.58 3.59
N LEU A 108 4.47 -4.06 3.50
CA LEU A 108 4.12 -5.46 3.71
C LEU A 108 3.89 -6.14 2.38
N VAL A 109 4.57 -7.26 2.13
CA VAL A 109 4.37 -8.10 0.95
C VAL A 109 3.72 -9.41 1.39
N PHE A 110 2.59 -9.74 0.78
CA PHE A 110 1.78 -10.92 1.12
C PHE A 110 1.75 -11.93 -0.02
N ASN A 111 1.60 -13.20 0.33
CA ASN A 111 1.23 -14.24 -0.62
C ASN A 111 -0.30 -14.34 -0.75
N ARG A 112 -0.77 -14.58 -1.98
CA ARG A 112 -2.18 -14.80 -2.31
C ARG A 112 -2.28 -15.86 -3.40
N ASP A 113 -3.36 -16.61 -3.43
CA ASP A 113 -3.67 -17.43 -4.60
C ASP A 113 -3.82 -16.53 -5.84
N GLY A 114 -3.18 -16.95 -6.93
CA GLY A 114 -3.11 -16.16 -8.16
C GLY A 114 -2.17 -14.94 -8.13
N GLY A 115 -1.36 -14.73 -7.09
CA GLY A 115 -0.37 -13.64 -7.10
C GLY A 115 0.25 -13.25 -5.75
N GLY A 116 0.61 -11.98 -5.61
CA GLY A 116 1.01 -11.41 -4.33
C GLY A 116 0.31 -10.07 -4.13
N HIS A 117 0.23 -9.63 -2.88
CA HIS A 117 -0.31 -8.30 -2.54
C HIS A 117 0.77 -7.46 -1.86
N VAL A 118 0.67 -6.14 -1.97
CA VAL A 118 1.58 -5.21 -1.30
C VAL A 118 0.82 -3.98 -0.81
N GLY A 119 1.17 -3.51 0.38
CA GLY A 119 0.62 -2.31 0.98
C GLY A 119 1.47 -1.78 2.13
N LEU A 120 1.01 -0.72 2.78
CA LEU A 120 1.65 -0.13 3.95
C LEU A 120 1.02 -0.66 5.23
N TYR A 121 1.85 -1.03 6.20
CA TYR A 121 1.42 -1.19 7.58
C TYR A 121 0.88 0.14 8.09
N VAL A 122 -0.37 0.16 8.55
CA VAL A 122 -0.95 1.28 9.32
C VAL A 122 -1.38 0.88 10.73
N GLY A 123 -1.37 -0.41 11.04
CA GLY A 123 -1.66 -0.93 12.37
C GLY A 123 -1.80 -2.44 12.35
N GLU A 124 -2.15 -3.02 13.48
CA GLU A 124 -2.42 -4.44 13.61
C GLU A 124 -3.36 -4.74 14.77
N ASP A 125 -3.96 -5.91 14.75
CA ASP A 125 -4.65 -6.52 15.87
C ASP A 125 -4.01 -7.89 16.17
N PRO A 126 -4.53 -8.72 17.11
CA PRO A 126 -3.90 -9.99 17.45
C PRO A 126 -3.66 -10.93 16.25
N SER A 127 -4.53 -10.90 15.25
CA SER A 127 -4.53 -11.88 14.14
C SER A 127 -4.26 -11.26 12.76
N TYR A 128 -4.43 -9.95 12.61
CA TYR A 128 -4.38 -9.27 11.31
C TYR A 128 -3.49 -8.03 11.32
N TYR A 129 -2.85 -7.74 10.20
CA TYR A 129 -2.32 -6.42 9.88
C TYR A 129 -3.42 -5.56 9.25
N HIS A 130 -3.44 -4.28 9.58
CA HIS A 130 -4.26 -3.26 8.92
C HIS A 130 -3.39 -2.62 7.85
N VAL A 131 -3.78 -2.83 6.59
CA VAL A 131 -2.94 -2.58 5.42
C VAL A 131 -3.57 -1.52 4.53
N ALA A 132 -2.89 -0.39 4.36
CA ALA A 132 -3.27 0.63 3.39
C ALA A 132 -2.70 0.26 2.02
N GLY A 133 -3.55 0.02 1.02
CA GLY A 133 -3.12 -0.49 -0.27
C GLY A 133 -4.07 -0.16 -1.40
N GLY A 134 -3.54 -0.19 -2.62
CA GLY A 134 -4.32 -0.08 -3.85
C GLY A 134 -4.95 -1.41 -4.25
N ASN A 135 -5.99 -1.33 -5.07
CA ASN A 135 -6.75 -2.48 -5.56
C ASN A 135 -7.27 -3.40 -4.45
N GLN A 136 -7.71 -2.80 -3.34
CA GLN A 136 -8.36 -3.48 -2.22
C GLN A 136 -9.87 -3.29 -2.34
N SER A 137 -10.59 -4.32 -2.79
CA SER A 137 -11.98 -4.21 -3.27
C SER A 137 -12.09 -3.14 -4.37
N ASN A 138 -11.20 -3.22 -5.35
CA ASN A 138 -11.11 -2.32 -6.50
C ASN A 138 -10.98 -0.82 -6.16
N GLN A 139 -10.33 -0.50 -5.02
CA GLN A 139 -10.06 0.89 -4.60
C GLN A 139 -8.79 0.99 -3.74
N PHE A 140 -8.35 2.22 -3.45
CA PHE A 140 -7.37 2.45 -2.39
C PHE A 140 -8.09 2.50 -1.05
N SER A 141 -7.75 1.59 -0.13
CA SER A 141 -8.43 1.45 1.15
C SER A 141 -7.49 0.91 2.23
N VAL A 142 -8.02 0.76 3.45
CA VAL A 142 -7.36 0.00 4.51
C VAL A 142 -8.15 -1.27 4.76
N THR A 143 -7.46 -2.41 4.74
CA THR A 143 -8.05 -3.74 4.85
C THR A 143 -7.27 -4.57 5.86
N ARG A 144 -7.95 -5.50 6.55
CA ARG A 144 -7.30 -6.43 7.49
C ARG A 144 -6.82 -7.67 6.73
N ILE A 145 -5.52 -7.97 6.79
CA ILE A 145 -4.89 -9.12 6.13
C ILE A 145 -4.23 -10.00 7.19
N ALA A 146 -4.49 -11.31 7.12
CA ALA A 146 -4.04 -12.26 8.15
C ALA A 146 -2.51 -12.28 8.26
N LYS A 147 -1.99 -12.30 9.49
CA LYS A 147 -0.55 -12.25 9.75
C LYS A 147 0.21 -13.42 9.13
N ASN A 148 -0.42 -14.60 9.05
CA ASN A 148 0.15 -15.80 8.43
C ASN A 148 0.33 -15.70 6.91
N ARG A 149 -0.27 -14.70 6.24
CA ARG A 149 -0.10 -14.46 4.80
C ARG A 149 1.11 -13.56 4.49
N LEU A 150 1.72 -12.96 5.52
CA LEU A 150 2.89 -12.10 5.34
C LEU A 150 4.06 -12.92 4.80
N SER A 151 4.61 -12.49 3.67
CA SER A 151 5.85 -13.04 3.11
C SER A 151 7.06 -12.34 3.71
N GLU A 152 7.14 -11.02 3.56
CA GLU A 152 8.18 -10.19 4.18
C GLU A 152 7.64 -8.79 4.44
N ALA A 153 8.25 -8.13 5.43
CA ALA A 153 8.08 -6.70 5.65
C ALA A 153 9.39 -5.97 5.37
N ARG A 154 9.26 -4.75 4.82
CA ARG A 154 10.36 -3.96 4.29
C ARG A 154 10.26 -2.52 4.77
N ARG A 155 11.26 -2.08 5.54
CA ARG A 155 11.36 -0.71 6.03
C ARG A 155 11.89 0.22 4.94
N PRO A 156 11.16 1.28 4.55
CA PRO A 156 11.70 2.31 3.66
C PRO A 156 12.93 2.98 4.27
N ASP A 157 13.95 3.26 3.48
CA ASP A 157 15.16 3.91 3.99
C ASP A 157 14.86 5.35 4.45
N TYR A 158 15.24 5.70 5.69
CA TYR A 158 15.10 7.05 6.24
C TYR A 158 16.46 7.76 6.29
N SER A 159 16.64 8.80 5.48
CA SER A 159 17.92 9.51 5.33
C SER A 159 18.26 10.48 6.46
N ILE A 160 17.27 10.91 7.25
CA ILE A 160 17.43 11.89 8.35
C ILE A 160 17.04 11.24 9.69
N GLY A 161 17.10 9.91 9.76
CA GLY A 161 16.65 9.12 10.91
C GLY A 161 15.18 8.67 10.82
N THR A 162 14.89 7.59 11.52
CA THR A 162 13.55 7.00 11.58
C THR A 162 12.61 7.88 12.42
N PRO A 163 11.43 8.30 11.90
CA PRO A 163 10.48 9.06 12.69
C PRO A 163 10.02 8.31 13.93
N ALA A 164 9.80 9.00 15.05
CA ALA A 164 9.31 8.41 16.30
C ALA A 164 7.91 7.76 16.18
N SER A 165 7.18 8.10 15.13
CA SER A 165 5.89 7.49 14.78
C SER A 165 6.02 6.08 14.19
N VAL A 166 7.21 5.69 13.70
CA VAL A 166 7.51 4.34 13.23
C VAL A 166 7.63 3.43 14.44
N LYS A 167 6.50 2.90 14.84
CA LYS A 167 6.34 1.93 15.92
C LYS A 167 5.16 1.02 15.61
N ARG A 168 5.05 -0.07 16.35
CA ARG A 168 3.85 -0.91 16.31
C ARG A 168 2.64 -0.12 16.78
N ILE A 169 1.58 -0.18 15.99
CA ILE A 169 0.28 0.44 16.29
C ILE A 169 -0.73 -0.69 16.45
N TYR A 170 -1.29 -0.81 17.65
CA TYR A 170 -2.36 -1.77 17.93
C TYR A 170 -3.71 -1.11 17.81
N LEU A 171 -4.59 -1.70 17.00
CA LEU A 171 -5.93 -1.22 16.71
C LEU A 171 -6.96 -2.26 17.18
N SER A 172 -8.19 -1.81 17.40
CA SER A 172 -9.29 -2.73 17.69
C SER A 172 -9.55 -3.64 16.48
N ALA A 173 -9.98 -4.88 16.75
CA ALA A 173 -10.29 -5.89 15.73
C ALA A 173 -11.62 -5.60 14.98
N THR A 174 -11.85 -4.35 14.58
CA THR A 174 -13.08 -3.92 13.91
C THR A 174 -12.79 -3.52 12.45
N GLY A 175 -13.64 -3.95 11.51
CA GLY A 175 -13.46 -3.72 10.07
C GLY A 175 -13.40 -5.01 9.26
N GLY A 176 -13.49 -4.89 7.93
CA GLY A 176 -13.51 -6.03 7.01
C GLY A 176 -12.19 -6.81 7.02
N VAL A 177 -12.30 -8.13 7.08
CA VAL A 177 -11.18 -9.06 6.89
C VAL A 177 -11.15 -9.44 5.41
N SER A 178 -9.97 -9.38 4.78
CA SER A 178 -9.82 -9.82 3.40
C SER A 178 -9.34 -11.27 3.33
N GLU A 179 -10.12 -12.05 2.59
CA GLU A 179 -9.75 -13.39 2.11
C GLU A 179 -9.18 -13.31 0.69
N ASN A 180 -9.56 -12.28 -0.07
CA ASN A 180 -9.03 -11.91 -1.38
C ASN A 180 -9.01 -10.37 -1.50
N GLU A 181 -7.87 -9.77 -1.84
CA GLU A 181 -7.75 -8.31 -1.88
C GLU A 181 -8.33 -7.66 -3.13
N ALA A 182 -8.48 -8.40 -4.24
CA ALA A 182 -9.10 -7.88 -5.46
C ALA A 182 -10.63 -7.94 -5.32
#